data_AF-A0A2V6NYY9-F1
#
_entry.id   AF-A0A2V6NYY9-F1
#
_cell.length_a   1.000
_cell.length_b   1.000
_cell.length_c   1.000
_cell.angle_alpha   90.00
_cell.angle_beta   90.00
_cell.angle_gamma   90.00
#
_symmetry.space_group_name_H-M   'P 1'
#
loop_
_entity.id
_entity.type
_entity.pdbx_description
1 polymer ?
#
loop_
_entity_poly.entity_id
_entity_poly.type
_entity_poly.pdbx_seq_one_letter_code
_entity_poly.pdbx_strand_id
1 'polypeptide(L)'
;WSLSAYVKQQVKDAVSFIGKFEAAVVKYAERYRVDGVLCGHIHSAAIHKLGNVTYYNCGDWVETCSALVEHLDGHIEIVRKLDGRTLAPAVRPAPLAGVMA
;
A
#
# COMPACT_ATOMS: atom_id res chain seq x y z
N TRP A 1 -0.77 21.01 -30.50
CA TRP A 1 -0.22 19.78 -29.91
C TRP A 1 1.02 20.16 -29.13
N SER A 2 1.06 19.96 -27.81
CA SER A 2 2.30 20.08 -27.01
C SER A 2 2.47 18.83 -26.17
N LEU A 3 3.71 18.34 -26.07
CA LEU A 3 4.06 17.17 -25.26
C LEU A 3 3.62 17.39 -23.79
N SER A 4 3.71 18.62 -23.30
CA SER A 4 3.29 19.01 -21.95
C SER A 4 1.79 18.88 -21.72
N ALA A 5 0.95 19.17 -22.73
CA ALA A 5 -0.50 18.98 -22.62
C ALA A 5 -0.87 17.49 -22.64
N TYR A 6 -0.19 16.69 -23.47
CA TYR A 6 -0.37 15.23 -23.54
C TYR A 6 0.02 14.54 -22.22
N VAL A 7 1.19 14.87 -21.66
CA VAL A 7 1.64 14.35 -20.36
C VAL A 7 0.68 14.76 -19.24
N LYS A 8 0.21 16.02 -19.22
CA LYS A 8 -0.81 16.47 -18.25
C LYS A 8 -2.13 15.70 -18.37
N GLN A 9 -2.55 15.34 -19.57
CA GLN A 9 -3.75 14.54 -19.80
C GLN A 9 -3.57 13.13 -19.23
N GLN A 10 -2.45 12.47 -19.55
CA GLN A 10 -2.13 11.12 -19.07
C GLN A 10 -2.04 11.06 -17.54
N VAL A 11 -1.46 12.08 -16.89
CA VAL A 11 -1.42 12.16 -15.43
C VAL A 11 -2.83 12.30 -14.84
N LYS A 12 -3.70 13.13 -15.45
CA LYS A 12 -5.09 13.26 -14.98
C LYS A 12 -5.88 11.96 -15.11
N ASP A 13 -5.68 11.24 -16.21
CA ASP A 13 -6.36 9.97 -16.45
C ASP A 13 -5.88 8.89 -15.47
N ALA A 14 -4.58 8.84 -15.18
CA ALA A 14 -4.01 7.95 -14.17
C ALA A 14 -4.54 8.25 -12.75
N VAL A 15 -4.59 9.53 -12.35
CA VAL A 15 -5.14 9.94 -11.05
C VAL A 15 -6.63 9.62 -10.94
N SER A 16 -7.40 9.87 -12.01
CA SER A 16 -8.83 9.53 -12.08
C SER A 16 -9.06 8.03 -11.98
N PHE A 17 -8.20 7.23 -12.61
CA PHE A 17 -8.25 5.77 -12.52
C PHE A 17 -7.97 5.27 -11.09
N ILE A 18 -6.94 5.81 -10.43
CA ILE A 18 -6.62 5.49 -9.03
C ILE A 18 -7.82 5.82 -8.13
N GLY A 19 -8.41 7.01 -8.26
CA GLY A 19 -9.56 7.39 -7.43
C GLY A 19 -10.79 6.49 -7.63
N LYS A 20 -11.07 6.06 -8.88
CA LYS A 20 -12.16 5.10 -9.14
C LYS A 20 -11.87 3.72 -8.55
N PHE A 21 -10.61 3.30 -8.59
CA PHE A 21 -10.16 2.04 -8.01
C PHE A 21 -10.27 2.07 -6.48
N GLU A 22 -9.81 3.14 -5.84
CA GLU A 22 -9.94 3.36 -4.39
C GLU A 22 -11.41 3.33 -3.93
N ALA A 23 -12.30 4.00 -4.66
CA ALA A 23 -13.74 3.97 -4.36
C ALA A 23 -14.34 2.55 -4.47
N ALA A 24 -13.91 1.78 -5.47
CA ALA A 24 -14.32 0.39 -5.61
C ALA A 24 -13.78 -0.48 -4.46
N VAL A 25 -12.52 -0.29 -4.07
CA VAL A 25 -11.87 -0.99 -2.96
C VAL A 25 -12.60 -0.74 -1.64
N VAL A 26 -12.93 0.52 -1.32
CA VAL A 26 -13.70 0.86 -0.10
C VAL A 26 -15.05 0.14 -0.10
N LYS A 27 -15.80 0.19 -1.22
CA LYS A 27 -17.11 -0.47 -1.32
C LYS A 27 -17.01 -1.99 -1.15
N TYR A 28 -15.96 -2.62 -1.68
CA TYR A 28 -15.70 -4.04 -1.48
C TYR A 28 -15.38 -4.33 -0.01
N ALA A 29 -14.52 -3.52 0.61
CA ALA A 29 -14.13 -3.70 1.99
C ALA A 29 -15.32 -3.58 2.96
N GLU A 30 -16.19 -2.58 2.75
CA GLU A 30 -17.43 -2.42 3.51
C GLU A 30 -18.38 -3.61 3.33
N ARG A 31 -18.52 -4.09 2.09
CA ARG A 31 -19.38 -5.25 1.78
C ARG A 31 -18.94 -6.51 2.51
N TYR A 32 -17.64 -6.75 2.58
CA TYR A 32 -17.07 -7.95 3.22
C TYR A 32 -16.69 -7.72 4.68
N ARG A 33 -16.91 -6.50 5.21
CA ARG A 33 -16.60 -6.10 6.60
C ARG A 33 -15.15 -6.39 6.97
N VAL A 34 -14.23 -5.96 6.11
CA VAL A 34 -12.78 -6.08 6.34
C VAL A 34 -12.17 -4.71 6.61
N ASP A 35 -11.14 -4.69 7.46
CA ASP A 35 -10.44 -3.45 7.88
C ASP A 35 -9.34 -3.02 6.88
N GLY A 36 -8.99 -3.89 5.93
CA GLY A 36 -7.97 -3.61 4.93
C GLY A 36 -8.09 -4.45 3.68
N VAL A 37 -7.49 -3.95 2.59
CA VAL A 37 -7.45 -4.61 1.29
C VAL A 37 -6.02 -4.57 0.75
N LEU A 38 -5.52 -5.76 0.37
CA LEU A 38 -4.21 -5.92 -0.25
C LEU A 38 -4.37 -6.12 -1.76
N CYS A 39 -3.71 -5.28 -2.55
CA CYS A 39 -3.80 -5.26 -4.01
C CYS A 39 -2.41 -5.26 -4.67
N GLY A 40 -2.41 -5.52 -5.98
CA GLY A 40 -1.26 -5.30 -6.87
C GLY A 40 -1.72 -4.58 -8.15
N HIS A 41 -1.03 -4.82 -9.28
CA HIS A 41 -1.40 -4.41 -10.64
C HIS A 41 -1.15 -2.95 -11.05
N ILE A 42 -1.10 -1.99 -10.12
CA ILE A 42 -0.84 -0.58 -10.46
C ILE A 42 0.69 -0.27 -10.45
N HIS A 43 1.53 -1.25 -10.08
CA HIS A 43 3.00 -1.13 -10.02
C HIS A 43 3.49 0.07 -9.19
N SER A 44 2.65 0.57 -8.28
CA SER A 44 2.95 1.69 -7.40
C SER A 44 2.73 1.26 -5.96
N ALA A 45 3.83 1.08 -5.23
CA ALA A 45 3.82 0.63 -3.85
C ALA A 45 3.27 1.74 -2.94
N ALA A 46 2.15 1.49 -2.28
CA ALA A 46 1.45 2.50 -1.49
C ALA A 46 0.68 1.89 -0.32
N ILE A 47 0.63 2.64 0.79
CA ILE A 47 -0.30 2.39 1.90
C ILE A 47 -1.13 3.65 2.07
N HIS A 48 -2.45 3.54 1.89
CA HIS A 48 -3.37 4.66 2.03
C HIS A 48 -4.52 4.30 2.96
N LYS A 49 -4.87 5.21 3.86
CA LYS A 49 -6.07 5.09 4.68
C LYS A 49 -7.24 5.76 3.95
N LEU A 50 -8.24 4.96 3.58
CA LEU A 50 -9.43 5.38 2.85
C LEU A 50 -10.64 5.19 3.78
N GLY A 51 -10.95 6.23 4.54
CA GLY A 51 -11.97 6.15 5.60
C GLY A 51 -11.56 5.17 6.71
N ASN A 52 -12.36 4.12 6.89
CA ASN A 52 -12.12 3.07 7.90
C ASN A 52 -11.27 1.91 7.37
N VAL A 53 -10.94 1.91 6.08
CA VAL A 53 -10.25 0.79 5.43
C VAL A 53 -8.83 1.21 5.07
N THR A 54 -7.88 0.32 5.31
CA THR A 54 -6.49 0.52 4.87
C THR A 54 -6.23 -0.20 3.55
N TYR A 55 -5.85 0.56 2.53
CA TYR A 55 -5.46 0.05 1.23
C TYR A 55 -3.94 -0.16 1.18
N TYR A 56 -3.53 -1.35 0.75
CA TYR A 56 -2.13 -1.74 0.57
C TYR A 56 -1.88 -2.15 -0.88
N ASN A 57 -0.81 -1.63 -1.48
CA ASN A 57 -0.35 -2.05 -2.80
C ASN A 57 1.11 -2.50 -2.73
N CYS A 58 1.36 -3.73 -3.18
CA CYS A 58 2.70 -4.36 -3.13
C CYS A 58 3.68 -3.83 -4.18
N GLY A 59 3.26 -2.96 -5.09
CA GLY A 59 4.12 -2.43 -6.16
C GLY A 59 4.50 -3.51 -7.17
N ASP A 60 5.76 -3.49 -7.61
CA ASP A 60 6.30 -4.44 -8.56
C ASP A 60 7.77 -4.79 -8.28
N TRP A 61 8.26 -5.82 -8.96
CA TRP A 61 9.63 -6.31 -8.81
C TRP A 61 10.57 -5.82 -9.91
N VAL A 62 10.03 -5.09 -10.87
CA VAL A 62 10.76 -4.57 -12.03
C VAL A 62 11.22 -3.14 -11.75
N GLU A 63 10.29 -2.24 -11.46
CA GLU A 63 10.60 -0.82 -11.26
C GLU A 63 10.93 -0.49 -9.79
N THR A 64 10.18 -1.04 -8.85
CA THR A 64 10.24 -0.62 -7.44
C THR A 64 10.88 -1.64 -6.50
N CYS A 65 11.03 -2.90 -6.92
CA CYS A 65 11.54 -4.02 -6.13
C CYS A 65 11.04 -3.97 -4.68
N SER A 66 9.71 -3.92 -4.54
CA SER A 66 9.05 -3.73 -3.25
C SER A 66 8.34 -4.99 -2.76
N ALA A 67 8.20 -5.10 -1.44
CA ALA A 67 7.43 -6.15 -0.78
C ALA A 67 6.65 -5.58 0.41
N LEU A 68 5.51 -6.18 0.70
CA LEU A 68 4.74 -5.90 1.92
C LEU A 68 5.12 -6.93 2.98
N VAL A 69 5.40 -6.47 4.20
CA VAL A 69 5.70 -7.31 5.36
C VAL A 69 4.70 -6.99 6.46
N GLU A 70 3.99 -8.00 6.92
CA GLU A 70 3.18 -7.94 8.14
C GLU A 70 4.03 -8.38 9.33
N HIS A 71 4.09 -7.53 10.35
CA HIS A 71 4.78 -7.77 11.61
C HIS A 71 3.86 -8.51 12.59
N LEU A 72 4.45 -9.13 13.62
CA LEU A 72 3.69 -9.90 14.62
C LEU A 72 2.75 -9.05 15.49
N ASP A 73 2.93 -7.73 15.50
CA ASP A 73 2.04 -6.77 16.16
C ASP A 73 0.88 -6.30 15.25
N GLY A 74 0.77 -6.85 14.04
CA GLY A 74 -0.23 -6.50 13.04
C GLY A 74 0.10 -5.24 12.23
N HIS A 75 1.28 -4.63 12.43
CA HIS A 75 1.73 -3.53 11.59
C HIS A 75 2.15 -4.04 10.21
N ILE A 76 1.74 -3.35 9.15
CA ILE A 76 2.14 -3.69 7.77
C ILE A 76 3.05 -2.60 7.22
N GLU A 77 4.19 -3.01 6.68
CA GLU A 77 5.24 -2.13 6.15
C GLU A 77 5.53 -2.48 4.68
N ILE A 78 5.85 -1.45 3.86
CA ILE A 78 6.43 -1.65 2.54
C ILE A 78 7.95 -1.57 2.66
N VAL A 79 8.62 -2.67 2.35
CA VAL A 79 10.08 -2.72 2.20
C VAL A 79 10.45 -2.60 0.73
N ARG A 80 11.57 -1.94 0.45
CA ARG A 80 12.14 -1.82 -0.90
C ARG A 80 13.57 -2.31 -0.90
N LYS A 81 14.00 -2.93 -2.00
CA LYS A 81 15.41 -3.25 -2.18
C LYS A 81 16.19 -1.96 -2.45
N LEU A 82 16.81 -1.41 -1.42
CA LEU A 82 17.88 -0.41 -1.56
C LEU A 82 19.18 -1.15 -1.89
N ASP A 83 19.94 -0.66 -2.88
CA ASP A 83 21.24 -1.16 -3.32
C ASP A 83 22.27 -1.35 -2.18
N GLY A 84 22.14 -2.42 -1.40
CA GLY A 84 23.11 -2.85 -0.38
C GLY A 84 22.88 -2.33 1.04
N ARG A 85 21.75 -1.71 1.36
CA ARG A 85 21.38 -1.39 2.76
C ARG A 85 19.94 -1.79 3.04
N THR A 86 19.75 -3.03 3.45
CA THR A 86 18.55 -3.44 4.17
C THR A 86 18.48 -2.60 5.44
N LEU A 87 17.54 -1.66 5.53
CA LEU A 87 17.07 -1.23 6.83
C LEU A 87 16.39 -2.46 7.41
N ALA A 88 17.06 -3.10 8.38
CA ALA A 88 16.44 -4.17 9.14
C ALA A 88 15.09 -3.63 9.64
N PRO A 89 13.99 -4.39 9.51
CA PRO A 89 12.73 -3.98 10.10
C PRO A 89 13.02 -3.66 11.56
N ALA A 90 12.72 -2.43 11.98
CA ALA A 90 12.81 -2.06 13.37
C ALA A 90 11.70 -2.84 14.09
N VAL A 91 11.98 -4.10 14.44
CA VAL A 91 11.11 -4.92 15.28
C VAL A 91 11.00 -4.16 16.59
N ARG A 92 9.88 -3.45 16.76
CA ARG A 92 9.52 -2.96 18.08
C ARG A 92 9.17 -4.21 18.89
N PRO A 93 9.79 -4.42 20.06
CA PRO A 93 9.39 -5.53 20.91
C PRO A 93 7.90 -5.33 21.24
N ALA A 94 7.09 -6.36 20.94
CA ALA A 94 5.71 -6.40 21.37
C ALA A 94 5.67 -6.17 22.89
N PRO A 95 4.79 -5.29 23.42
CA PRO A 95 4.63 -5.20 24.85
C PRO A 95 4.23 -6.58 25.35
N LEU A 96 5.03 -7.13 26.27
CA LEU A 96 4.73 -8.38 26.95
C LEU A 96 3.34 -8.23 27.58
N ALA A 97 2.32 -8.83 26.96
CA ALA A 97 1.01 -8.92 27.55
C ALA A 97 1.19 -9.67 28.86
N GLY A 98 0.97 -8.96 29.97
CA GLY A 98 1.06 -9.53 31.31
C GLY A 98 0.12 -10.72 31.41
N VAL A 99 0.69 -11.92 31.50
CA VAL A 99 0.01 -13.07 32.06
C VAL A 99 -0.18 -12.75 33.53
N MET A 100 -1.39 -12.36 33.91
CA MET A 100 -1.85 -12.44 35.30
C MET A 100 -3.09 -13.31 35.30
N ALA A 101 -2.91 -14.47 35.91
CA ALA A 101 -3.93 -15.45 36.27
C ALA A 101 -4.90 -14.91 37.33
#